data_AF-E6KUE8-F1
#
_entry.id   AF-E6KUE8-F1
#
_cell.length_a   1.000
_cell.length_b   1.000
_cell.length_c   1.000
_cell.angle_alpha   90.00
_cell.angle_beta   90.00
_cell.angle_gamma   90.00
#
_symmetry.space_group_name_H-M   'P 1'
#
loop_
_entity.id
_entity.type
_entity.pdbx_description
1 polymer ?
#
loop_
_entity_poly.entity_id
_entity_poly.type
_entity_poly.pdbx_seq_one_letter_code
_entity_poly.pdbx_strand_id
1 'polypeptide(L)'
;MKNEEKGVRARLGAWLGCALSVLGVLGVIALSATDHRYRAVMVLVAVLAGMGALRLWTPGRPWFASRGRLVDVSVYVILAAIIWYLAPYVSTMAVR
;
A
#
# COMPACT_ATOMS: atom_id res chain seq x y z
N MET A 1 -14.87 26.03 -8.16
CA MET A 1 -14.13 25.07 -9.00
C MET A 1 -12.86 24.48 -8.37
N LYS A 2 -11.70 25.15 -8.32
CA LYS A 2 -10.42 24.52 -7.88
C LYS A 2 -10.41 23.94 -6.44
N ASN A 3 -11.22 24.48 -5.53
CA ASN A 3 -11.36 23.95 -4.17
C ASN A 3 -12.33 22.76 -4.08
N GLU A 4 -13.38 22.73 -4.90
CA GLU A 4 -14.33 21.62 -4.97
C GLU A 4 -13.66 20.38 -5.56
N GLU A 5 -12.87 20.54 -6.63
CA GLU A 5 -12.08 19.46 -7.22
C GLU A 5 -11.10 18.83 -6.21
N LYS A 6 -10.44 19.66 -5.39
CA LYS A 6 -9.56 19.18 -4.31
C LYS A 6 -10.35 18.39 -3.27
N GLY A 7 -11.52 18.87 -2.88
CA GLY A 7 -12.40 18.18 -1.93
C GLY A 7 -12.89 16.83 -2.45
N VAL A 8 -13.28 16.76 -3.71
CA VAL A 8 -13.70 15.52 -4.38
C VAL A 8 -12.52 14.53 -4.46
N ARG A 9 -11.34 14.97 -4.87
CA ARG A 9 -10.13 14.12 -4.91
C ARG A 9 -9.71 13.61 -3.53
N ALA A 10 -9.86 14.41 -2.48
CA ALA A 10 -9.58 13.99 -1.12
C ALA A 10 -10.55 12.89 -0.66
N ARG A 11 -11.86 13.04 -0.91
CA ARG A 11 -12.87 12.03 -0.59
C ARG A 11 -12.69 10.75 -1.39
N LEU A 12 -12.48 10.86 -2.70
CA LEU A 12 -12.24 9.73 -3.60
C LEU A 12 -11.01 8.94 -3.17
N GLY A 13 -9.91 9.63 -2.86
CA GLY A 13 -8.72 8.91 -2.45
C GLY A 13 -8.78 8.33 -1.05
N ALA A 14 -9.59 8.87 -0.14
CA ALA A 14 -9.90 8.19 1.12
C ALA A 14 -10.66 6.88 0.86
N TRP A 15 -11.67 6.91 -0.03
CA TRP A 15 -12.44 5.73 -0.43
C TRP A 15 -11.58 4.68 -1.14
N LEU A 16 -10.77 5.10 -2.12
CA LEU A 16 -9.86 4.22 -2.85
C LEU A 16 -8.79 3.63 -1.93
N GLY A 17 -8.28 4.41 -0.98
CA GLY A 17 -7.28 3.92 -0.01
C GLY A 17 -7.88 2.88 0.93
N CYS A 18 -9.12 3.11 1.38
CA CYS A 18 -9.87 2.14 2.17
C CYS A 18 -10.11 0.85 1.38
N ALA A 19 -10.65 0.96 0.16
CA ALA A 19 -10.92 -0.20 -0.70
C ALA A 19 -9.65 -0.99 -1.02
N LEU A 20 -8.56 -0.30 -1.38
CA LEU A 20 -7.27 -0.93 -1.66
C LEU A 20 -6.71 -1.65 -0.43
N SER A 21 -6.86 -1.07 0.76
CA SER A 21 -6.41 -1.70 2.00
C SER A 21 -7.23 -2.94 2.34
N VAL A 22 -8.56 -2.86 2.26
CA VAL A 22 -9.45 -4.00 2.54
C VAL A 22 -9.20 -5.14 1.56
N LEU A 23 -9.16 -4.85 0.26
CA LEU A 23 -8.87 -5.85 -0.77
C LEU A 23 -7.47 -6.44 -0.63
N GLY A 24 -6.49 -5.59 -0.30
CA GLY A 24 -5.12 -6.02 -0.03
C GLY A 24 -5.03 -6.99 1.13
N VAL A 25 -5.63 -6.65 2.27
CA VAL A 25 -5.64 -7.50 3.48
C VAL A 25 -6.34 -8.83 3.17
N LEU A 26 -7.53 -8.80 2.58
CA LEU A 26 -8.28 -10.01 2.24
C LEU A 26 -7.51 -10.88 1.22
N GLY A 27 -6.88 -10.27 0.22
CA GLY A 27 -6.07 -10.96 -0.77
C GLY A 27 -4.84 -11.64 -0.16
N VAL A 28 -4.13 -10.95 0.75
CA VAL A 28 -3.00 -11.53 1.49
C VAL A 28 -3.44 -12.71 2.34
N ILE A 29 -4.56 -12.59 3.07
CA ILE A 29 -5.09 -13.67 3.91
C ILE A 29 -5.47 -14.88 3.05
N ALA A 30 -6.23 -14.68 1.97
CA ALA A 30 -6.66 -15.76 1.08
C ALA A 30 -5.48 -16.48 0.41
N LEU A 31 -4.48 -15.74 -0.06
CA LEU A 31 -3.28 -16.32 -0.69
C LEU A 31 -2.39 -17.03 0.33
N SER A 32 -2.30 -16.52 1.56
CA SER A 32 -1.56 -17.17 2.64
C SER A 32 -2.24 -18.47 3.08
N ALA A 33 -3.57 -18.48 3.16
CA ALA A 33 -4.36 -19.66 3.52
C ALA A 33 -4.31 -20.77 2.45
N THR A 34 -4.02 -20.42 1.19
CA THR A 34 -3.90 -21.36 0.06
C THR A 34 -2.45 -21.72 -0.27
N ASP A 35 -1.52 -21.50 0.66
CA ASP A 35 -0.07 -21.76 0.53
C ASP A 35 0.66 -21.01 -0.60
N HIS A 36 0.03 -19.97 -1.17
CA HIS A 36 0.65 -19.10 -2.17
C HIS A 36 1.41 -17.94 -1.51
N ARG A 37 2.27 -18.26 -0.55
CA ARG A 37 2.94 -17.27 0.33
C ARG A 37 3.72 -16.21 -0.45
N TYR A 38 4.48 -16.62 -1.47
CA TYR A 38 5.17 -15.68 -2.34
C TYR A 38 4.22 -14.71 -3.05
N ARG A 39 3.07 -15.20 -3.56
CA ARG A 39 2.06 -14.35 -4.21
C ARG A 39 1.40 -13.41 -3.20
N ALA A 40 1.16 -13.86 -1.96
CA ALA A 40 0.65 -13.00 -0.90
C ALA A 40 1.59 -11.82 -0.61
N VAL A 41 2.90 -12.07 -0.56
CA VAL A 41 3.91 -11.02 -0.40
C VAL A 41 3.90 -10.05 -1.58
N MET A 42 3.81 -10.56 -2.81
CA MET A 42 3.73 -9.70 -4.00
C MET A 42 2.46 -8.83 -4.01
N VAL A 43 1.32 -9.33 -3.51
CA VAL A 43 0.10 -8.52 -3.31
C VAL A 43 0.35 -7.43 -2.27
N LEU A 44 1.02 -7.73 -1.16
CA LEU A 44 1.38 -6.73 -0.15
C LEU A 44 2.26 -5.62 -0.74
N VAL A 45 3.27 -5.98 -1.54
CA VAL A 45 4.13 -5.02 -2.27
C VAL A 45 3.29 -4.13 -3.18
N ALA A 46 2.38 -4.73 -3.96
CA ALA A 46 1.49 -3.99 -4.87
C ALA A 46 0.56 -3.02 -4.12
N VAL A 47 0.03 -3.43 -2.97
CA VAL A 47 -0.81 -2.58 -2.10
C VAL A 47 -0.02 -1.40 -1.57
N LEU A 48 1.21 -1.61 -1.07
CA LEU A 48 2.06 -0.53 -0.57
C LEU A 48 2.45 0.46 -1.68
N ALA A 49 2.84 -0.04 -2.85
CA ALA A 49 3.12 0.80 -4.01
C ALA A 49 1.88 1.59 -4.46
N GLY A 50 0.72 0.94 -4.50
CA GLY A 50 -0.57 1.57 -4.82
C GLY A 50 -0.97 2.65 -3.81
N MET A 51 -0.77 2.40 -2.52
CA MET A 51 -0.99 3.40 -1.46
C MET A 51 -0.03 4.58 -1.61
N GLY A 52 1.24 4.35 -1.93
CA GLY A 52 2.20 5.41 -2.24
C GLY A 52 1.76 6.28 -3.43
N ALA A 53 1.33 5.66 -4.53
CA ALA A 53 0.82 6.38 -5.70
C ALA A 53 -0.46 7.17 -5.39
N LEU A 54 -1.41 6.53 -4.70
CA LEU A 54 -2.66 7.17 -4.29
C LEU A 54 -2.39 8.33 -3.34
N ARG A 55 -1.40 8.18 -2.46
CA ARG A 55 -0.94 9.23 -1.55
C ARG A 55 -0.39 10.43 -2.30
N LEU A 56 0.39 10.22 -3.36
CA LEU A 56 0.92 11.31 -4.19
C LEU A 56 -0.20 12.08 -4.91
N TRP A 57 -1.24 11.38 -5.35
CA TRP A 57 -2.39 11.95 -6.05
C TRP A 57 -3.41 12.63 -5.14
N THR A 58 -3.55 12.17 -3.90
CA THR A 58 -4.51 12.73 -2.93
C THR A 58 -4.03 14.04 -2.33
N PRO A 59 -4.81 15.13 -2.46
CA PRO A 59 -4.59 16.33 -1.66
C PRO A 59 -5.07 16.07 -0.23
N GLY A 60 -4.23 16.31 0.77
CA GLY A 60 -4.61 16.09 2.18
C GLY A 60 -3.46 16.30 3.16
N ARG A 61 -3.79 16.32 4.47
CA ARG A 61 -2.81 16.43 5.55
C ARG A 61 -1.88 15.21 5.59
N PRO A 62 -0.57 15.38 5.85
CA PRO A 62 0.37 14.28 6.07
C PRO A 62 0.02 13.48 7.32
N TRP A 63 0.23 12.16 7.27
CA TRP A 63 0.15 11.31 8.46
C TRP A 63 1.30 11.62 9.40
N PHE A 64 2.52 11.72 8.83
CA PHE A 64 3.64 12.34 9.53
C PHE A 64 3.41 13.85 9.55
N ALA A 65 2.65 14.31 10.55
CA ALA A 65 2.11 15.67 10.69
C ALA A 65 3.11 16.82 10.43
N SER A 66 4.42 16.56 10.50
CA SER A 66 5.51 17.51 10.23
C SER A 66 6.26 17.30 8.90
N ARG A 67 6.21 16.12 8.26
CA ARG A 67 7.16 15.73 7.19
C ARG A 67 6.63 15.75 5.76
N GLY A 68 5.41 16.23 5.55
CA GLY A 68 4.85 16.43 4.22
C GLY A 68 4.54 15.13 3.47
N ARG A 69 3.72 15.25 2.42
CA ARG A 69 3.19 14.10 1.67
C ARG A 69 4.26 13.24 1.00
N LEU A 70 5.40 13.84 0.64
CA LEU A 70 6.50 13.11 0.00
C LEU A 70 7.12 12.07 0.93
N VAL A 71 7.23 12.37 2.23
CA VAL A 71 7.78 11.41 3.19
C VAL A 71 6.83 10.23 3.37
N ASP A 72 5.52 10.45 3.42
CA ASP A 72 4.53 9.35 3.43
C ASP A 72 4.76 8.41 2.22
N VAL A 73 4.93 8.98 1.03
CA VAL A 73 5.18 8.22 -0.22
C VAL A 73 6.51 7.48 -0.16
N SER A 74 7.59 8.14 0.28
CA SER A 74 8.90 7.52 0.43
C SER A 74 8.86 6.32 1.38
N VAL A 75 8.14 6.42 2.50
CA VAL A 75 7.98 5.29 3.43
C VAL A 75 7.28 4.12 2.75
N TYR A 76 6.19 4.35 2.01
CA TYR A 76 5.52 3.28 1.26
C TYR A 76 6.45 2.61 0.24
N VAL A 77 7.20 3.39 -0.53
CA VAL A 77 8.12 2.87 -1.55
C VAL A 77 9.28 2.10 -0.93
N ILE A 78 9.89 2.63 0.14
CA ILE A 78 11.00 1.96 0.84
C ILE A 78 10.53 0.65 1.44
N LEU A 79 9.36 0.63 2.10
CA LEU A 79 8.80 -0.61 2.66
C LEU A 79 8.47 -1.61 1.55
N ALA A 80 7.85 -1.17 0.46
CA ALA A 80 7.56 -2.03 -0.69
C ALA A 80 8.85 -2.63 -1.27
N ALA A 81 9.92 -1.84 -1.42
CA ALA A 81 11.19 -2.30 -1.94
C ALA A 81 11.88 -3.31 -1.01
N ILE A 82 11.88 -3.05 0.31
CA ILE A 82 12.45 -3.99 1.30
C ILE A 82 11.68 -5.31 1.29
N ILE A 83 10.34 -5.25 1.31
CA ILE A 83 9.50 -6.45 1.30
C ILE A 83 9.68 -7.22 -0.01
N TRP A 84 9.77 -6.52 -1.14
CA TRP A 84 10.03 -7.15 -2.43
C TRP A 84 11.40 -7.83 -2.48
N TYR A 85 12.44 -7.16 -1.98
CA TYR A 85 13.78 -7.74 -1.87
C TYR A 85 13.81 -8.99 -0.98
N LEU A 86 13.02 -8.98 0.10
CA LEU A 86 12.92 -10.11 1.02
C LEU A 86 11.94 -11.19 0.58
N ALA A 87 11.09 -10.94 -0.42
CA ALA A 87 10.04 -11.86 -0.86
C ALA A 87 10.52 -13.28 -1.20
N PRO A 88 11.69 -13.49 -1.85
CA PRO A 88 12.19 -14.84 -2.14
C PRO A 88 12.45 -15.68 -0.89
N TYR A 89 12.83 -15.06 0.23
CA TYR A 89 13.18 -15.78 1.47
C TYR A 89 11.96 -16.35 2.21
N VAL A 90 10.76 -15.84 1.94
CA VAL A 90 9.52 -16.30 2.57
C VAL A 90 9.21 -17.77 2.22
N SER A 91 9.58 -18.21 1.02
CA SER A 91 9.41 -19.60 0.60
C SER A 91 10.49 -20.52 1.17
N THR A 92 11.67 -19.99 1.50
CA THR A 92 12.82 -20.78 1.99
C THR A 92 12.70 -21.21 3.45
N MET A 93 11.95 -20.47 4.27
CA MET A 93 11.68 -20.83 5.67
C MET A 93 10.47 -21.76 5.84
N ALA A 94 9.80 -22.16 4.74
CA ALA A 94 8.66 -23.06 4.76
C ALA A 94 9.05 -24.56 4.78
N VAL A 95 10.33 -24.88 5.00
CA VAL A 95 10.78 -26.26 5.24
C VAL A 95 10.58 -26.58 6.72
N ARG A 96 9.51 -27.31 7.03
CA ARG A 96 9.38 -28.05 8.29
C ARG A 96 8.82 -29.43 8.02
#